data_AF-A0A0C9UAC2-F1
#
_entry.id   AF-A0A0C9UAC2-F1
#
_cell.length_a   1.000
_cell.length_b   1.000
_cell.length_c   1.000
_cell.angle_alpha   90.00
_cell.angle_beta   90.00
_cell.angle_gamma   90.00
#
_symmetry.space_group_name_H-M   'P 1'
#
loop_
_entity.id
_entity.type
_entity.pdbx_description
1 polymer ?
#
loop_
_entity_poly.entity_id
_entity_poly.type
_entity_poly.pdbx_seq_one_letter_code
_entity_poly.pdbx_strand_id
1 'polypeptide(L)'
;MPRATKASKTPSKKCGQKRANNAQPAESPTSIVALLQLKDNSLLQYGLSRGTIEKYKLRLAQGGEWLEGQVELENKNIEPDQGRPWTLDQLKRAFDMTQNEISAQILSIFIAHMCFSINLGKSTAEQIHAAFKWWWSQ
;
A
#
# COMPACT_ATOMS: atom_id res chain seq x y z
N MET A 1 13.39 -17.93 -62.46
CA MET A 1 12.87 -16.55 -62.51
C MET A 1 13.36 -15.79 -61.26
N PRO A 2 13.63 -14.48 -61.37
CA PRO A 2 14.92 -13.87 -60.99
C PRO A 2 14.83 -12.91 -59.79
N ARG A 3 16.02 -12.44 -59.30
CA ARG A 3 16.41 -11.08 -58.81
C ARG A 3 15.41 -10.29 -57.92
N ALA A 4 15.77 -9.53 -56.90
CA ALA A 4 17.01 -8.84 -56.54
C ALA A 4 16.79 -8.08 -55.21
N THR A 5 17.91 -7.74 -54.54
CA THR A 5 18.22 -6.47 -53.83
C THR A 5 17.35 -6.05 -52.62
N LYS A 6 17.86 -5.47 -51.52
CA LYS A 6 19.02 -4.57 -51.34
C LYS A 6 19.34 -4.49 -49.83
N ALA A 7 20.61 -4.30 -49.52
CA ALA A 7 21.12 -3.92 -48.20
C ALA A 7 20.88 -2.43 -47.89
N SER A 8 20.85 -2.06 -46.60
CA SER A 8 21.42 -0.80 -46.09
C SER A 8 21.62 -0.85 -44.57
N LYS A 9 22.78 -0.33 -44.14
CA LYS A 9 23.28 -0.29 -42.75
C LYS A 9 22.95 1.06 -42.07
N THR A 10 22.73 0.99 -40.74
CA THR A 10 23.09 1.97 -39.64
C THR A 10 22.49 3.40 -39.64
N PRO A 11 22.54 4.18 -38.53
CA PRO A 11 22.96 3.91 -37.14
C PRO A 11 22.01 4.49 -36.03
N SER A 12 22.39 4.29 -34.77
CA SER A 12 22.20 5.22 -33.62
C SER A 12 20.84 5.27 -32.90
N LYS A 13 20.86 4.79 -31.64
CA LYS A 13 20.70 5.65 -30.45
C LYS A 13 21.32 4.97 -29.23
N LYS A 14 22.55 5.38 -28.89
CA LYS A 14 23.08 5.22 -27.53
C LYS A 14 22.13 5.95 -26.59
N CYS A 15 21.31 5.22 -25.83
CA CYS A 15 20.66 5.80 -24.67
C CYS A 15 21.76 6.03 -23.65
N GLY A 16 22.27 7.26 -23.59
CA GLY A 16 23.28 7.65 -22.63
C GLY A 16 22.76 7.38 -21.23
N GLN A 17 23.41 6.48 -20.51
CA GLN A 17 23.32 6.44 -19.05
C GLN A 17 23.75 7.82 -18.57
N LYS A 18 22.78 8.63 -18.12
CA LYS A 18 23.07 9.82 -17.35
C LYS A 18 23.86 9.37 -16.12
N ARG A 19 25.14 9.76 -16.08
CA ARG A 19 25.99 9.63 -14.90
C ARG A 19 25.21 10.23 -13.73
N ALA A 20 25.00 9.45 -12.68
CA ALA A 20 24.57 9.98 -11.41
C ALA A 20 25.60 11.04 -11.00
N ASN A 21 25.15 12.29 -10.82
CA ASN A 21 26.00 13.30 -10.22
C ASN A 21 26.30 12.83 -8.80
N ASN A 22 27.58 12.51 -8.54
CA ASN A 22 28.08 12.26 -7.21
C ASN A 22 27.81 13.50 -6.36
N ALA A 23 26.82 13.43 -5.46
CA ALA A 23 26.66 14.41 -4.41
C ALA A 23 27.89 14.30 -3.50
N GLN A 24 28.65 15.39 -3.36
CA GLN A 24 29.73 15.46 -2.38
C GLN A 24 29.14 15.43 -0.97
N PRO A 25 29.56 14.51 -0.08
CA PRO A 25 29.17 14.57 1.32
C PRO A 25 29.90 15.75 1.97
N ALA A 26 29.15 16.72 2.48
CA ALA A 26 29.71 17.76 3.33
C ALA A 26 30.10 17.11 4.67
N GLU A 27 31.39 16.88 4.86
CA GLU A 27 31.97 16.31 6.07
C GLU A 27 31.93 17.34 7.21
N SER A 28 30.91 17.25 8.04
CA SER A 28 30.94 17.73 9.42
C SER A 28 30.28 16.68 10.31
N PRO A 29 30.78 16.42 11.52
CA PRO A 29 30.21 15.41 12.40
C PRO A 29 28.82 15.86 12.85
N THR A 30 27.80 15.44 12.11
CA THR A 30 26.41 15.66 12.46
C THR A 30 26.13 14.91 13.76
N SER A 31 25.75 15.64 14.82
CA SER A 31 25.30 15.06 16.08
C SER A 31 24.25 13.96 15.83
N ILE A 32 24.30 12.87 16.59
CA ILE A 32 23.35 11.75 16.47
C ILE A 32 21.90 12.26 16.54
N VAL A 33 21.63 13.28 17.36
CA VAL A 33 20.31 13.91 17.46
C VAL A 33 19.92 14.61 16.15
N ALA A 34 20.84 15.31 15.51
CA ALA A 34 20.61 15.94 14.22
C ALA A 34 20.46 14.90 13.09
N LEU A 35 21.15 13.76 13.17
CA LEU A 35 20.94 12.62 12.26
C LEU A 35 19.57 11.97 12.46
N LEU A 36 19.07 11.85 13.70
CA LEU A 36 17.72 11.35 13.98
C LEU A 36 16.65 12.28 13.41
N GLN A 37 16.77 13.58 13.66
CA GLN A 37 15.86 14.59 13.09
C GLN A 37 15.90 14.60 11.56
N LEU A 38 17.09 14.48 10.96
CA LEU A 38 17.24 14.39 9.51
C LEU A 38 16.62 13.11 8.97
N LYS A 39 16.76 11.97 9.65
CA LYS A 39 16.11 10.70 9.30
C LYS A 39 14.59 10.83 9.34
N ASP A 40 14.03 11.42 10.39
CA ASP A 40 12.58 11.58 10.54
C ASP A 40 12.02 12.55 9.49
N ASN A 41 12.70 13.68 9.25
CA ASN A 41 12.34 14.63 8.18
C ASN A 41 12.48 14.00 6.78
N SER A 42 13.49 13.16 6.56
CA SER A 42 13.70 12.45 5.29
C SER A 42 12.69 11.33 5.09
N LEU A 43 12.23 10.67 6.16
CA LEU A 43 11.12 9.72 6.11
C LEU A 43 9.81 10.42 5.73
N LEU A 44 9.57 11.64 6.22
CA LEU A 44 8.41 12.43 5.81
C LEU A 44 8.48 12.88 4.34
N GLN A 45 9.68 13.21 3.83
CA GLN A 45 9.85 13.66 2.44
C GLN A 45 10.00 12.54 1.41
N TYR A 46 10.63 11.42 1.78
CA TYR A 46 11.03 10.35 0.86
C TYR A 46 10.54 8.96 1.29
N GLY A 47 9.98 8.80 2.50
CA GLY A 47 9.58 7.50 3.04
C GLY A 47 8.46 6.83 2.26
N LEU A 48 7.57 7.60 1.61
CA LEU A 48 6.64 7.11 0.60
C LEU A 48 6.44 8.12 -0.53
N SER A 49 6.38 7.63 -1.77
CA SER A 49 6.00 8.47 -2.90
C SER A 49 4.55 8.96 -2.75
N ARG A 50 4.25 10.18 -3.21
CA ARG A 50 2.89 10.75 -3.17
C ARG A 50 1.86 9.79 -3.79
N GLY A 51 2.19 9.19 -4.93
CA GLY A 51 1.33 8.21 -5.59
C GLY A 51 1.12 6.92 -4.79
N THR A 52 2.08 6.51 -3.95
CA THR A 52 1.90 5.36 -3.05
C THR A 52 0.96 5.72 -1.90
N ILE A 53 1.09 6.92 -1.32
CA ILE A 53 0.21 7.40 -0.26
C ILE A 53 -1.23 7.51 -0.76
N GLU A 54 -1.45 8.08 -1.95
CA GLU A 54 -2.78 8.16 -2.55
C GLU A 54 -3.40 6.78 -2.75
N LYS A 55 -2.63 5.82 -3.25
CA LYS A 55 -3.09 4.43 -3.37
C LYS A 55 -3.41 3.82 -2.02
N TYR A 56 -2.61 4.06 -0.98
CA TYR A 56 -2.87 3.55 0.35
C TYR A 56 -4.15 4.14 0.95
N LYS A 57 -4.33 5.46 0.85
CA LYS A 57 -5.56 6.15 1.25
C LYS A 57 -6.78 5.59 0.53
N LEU A 58 -6.67 5.34 -0.78
CA LEU A 58 -7.75 4.72 -1.55
C LEU A 58 -8.08 3.31 -1.01
N ARG A 59 -7.08 2.47 -0.71
CA ARG A 59 -7.31 1.14 -0.14
C ARG A 59 -7.92 1.18 1.26
N LEU A 60 -7.51 2.14 2.09
CA LEU A 60 -8.07 2.34 3.42
C LEU A 60 -9.54 2.79 3.33
N ALA A 61 -9.87 3.72 2.43
CA ALA A 61 -11.24 4.16 2.18
C ALA A 61 -12.13 3.00 1.71
N GLN A 62 -11.64 2.18 0.76
CA GLN A 62 -12.34 0.96 0.31
C GLN A 62 -12.58 -0.03 1.44
N GLY A 63 -11.60 -0.20 2.34
CA GLY A 63 -11.75 -1.04 3.52
C GLY A 63 -12.81 -0.49 4.49
N GLY A 64 -12.82 0.82 4.72
CA GLY A 64 -13.81 1.50 5.55
C GLY A 64 -15.24 1.37 5.02
N GLU A 65 -15.47 1.67 3.75
CA GLU A 65 -16.78 1.51 3.10
C GLU A 65 -17.28 0.07 3.17
N TRP A 66 -16.39 -0.89 2.91
CA TRP A 66 -16.73 -2.30 3.02
C TRP A 66 -17.08 -2.69 4.45
N LEU A 67 -16.31 -2.24 5.44
CA LEU A 67 -16.55 -2.52 6.86
C LEU A 67 -17.87 -1.93 7.35
N GLU A 68 -18.20 -0.70 6.95
CA GLU A 68 -19.48 -0.06 7.25
C GLU A 68 -20.65 -0.87 6.69
N GLY A 69 -20.54 -1.32 5.43
CA GLY A 69 -21.51 -2.23 4.83
C GLY A 69 -21.66 -3.54 5.61
N GLN A 70 -20.57 -4.12 6.11
CA GLN A 70 -20.65 -5.33 6.96
C GLN A 70 -21.33 -5.04 8.30
N VAL A 71 -21.01 -3.92 8.96
CA VAL A 71 -21.64 -3.50 10.22
C VAL A 71 -23.14 -3.28 10.05
N GLU A 72 -23.58 -2.70 8.93
CA GLU A 72 -25.00 -2.55 8.64
C GLU A 72 -25.70 -3.89 8.43
N LEU A 73 -25.08 -4.81 7.69
CA LEU A 73 -25.62 -6.15 7.48
C LEU A 73 -25.73 -6.91 8.81
N GLU A 74 -24.71 -6.82 9.65
CA GLU A 74 -24.69 -7.39 11.00
C GLU A 74 -25.77 -6.78 11.91
N ASN A 75 -25.98 -5.45 11.86
CA ASN A 75 -27.05 -4.79 12.62
C ASN A 75 -28.47 -5.20 12.15
N LYS A 76 -28.65 -5.45 10.85
CA LYS A 76 -29.94 -5.87 10.28
C LYS A 76 -30.22 -7.35 10.53
N ASN A 77 -29.18 -8.15 10.76
CA ASN A 77 -29.30 -9.58 10.97
C ASN A 77 -29.46 -9.88 12.47
N ILE A 78 -30.71 -10.03 12.91
CA ILE A 78 -31.16 -10.16 14.33
C ILE A 78 -30.77 -11.52 14.96
N GLU A 79 -29.74 -12.20 14.46
CA GLU A 79 -29.25 -13.47 15.00
C GLU A 79 -28.00 -13.19 15.84
N PRO A 80 -28.12 -12.94 17.16
CA PRO A 80 -27.00 -12.52 18.00
C PRO A 80 -25.94 -13.61 18.24
N ASP A 81 -26.13 -14.86 17.77
CA ASP A 81 -25.38 -16.00 18.31
C ASP A 81 -24.92 -17.04 17.28
N GLN A 82 -24.64 -16.61 16.04
CA GLN A 82 -24.05 -17.52 15.04
C GLN A 82 -22.53 -17.66 15.22
N GLY A 83 -22.07 -18.07 16.41
CA GLY A 83 -20.68 -18.49 16.64
C GLY A 83 -19.59 -17.51 16.19
N ARG A 84 -19.92 -16.21 16.14
CA ARG A 84 -19.00 -15.18 15.66
C ARG A 84 -17.92 -14.93 16.72
N PRO A 85 -16.63 -14.89 16.35
CA PRO A 85 -15.57 -14.65 17.32
C PRO A 85 -15.42 -13.16 17.70
N TRP A 86 -16.34 -12.28 17.26
CA TRP A 86 -16.27 -10.84 17.50
C TRP A 86 -17.60 -10.22 17.92
N THR A 87 -17.50 -9.15 18.70
CA THR A 87 -18.62 -8.27 19.04
C THR A 87 -18.83 -7.20 17.97
N LEU A 88 -20.05 -6.69 17.81
CA LEU A 88 -20.37 -5.62 16.85
C LEU A 88 -19.52 -4.35 17.07
N ASP A 89 -19.23 -3.99 18.33
CA ASP A 89 -18.34 -2.87 18.66
C ASP A 89 -16.89 -3.12 18.24
N GLN A 90 -16.41 -4.35 18.36
CA GLN A 90 -15.08 -4.72 17.88
C GLN A 90 -15.01 -4.64 16.35
N LEU A 91 -16.06 -5.09 15.66
CA LEU A 91 -16.18 -5.02 14.20
C LEU A 91 -16.15 -3.57 13.71
N LYS A 92 -16.94 -2.68 14.32
CA LYS A 92 -16.94 -1.24 13.99
C LYS A 92 -15.56 -0.60 14.10
N ARG A 93 -14.79 -1.03 15.10
CA ARG A 93 -13.45 -0.50 15.38
C ARG A 93 -12.33 -1.32 14.73
N ALA A 94 -12.63 -2.26 13.84
CA ALA A 94 -11.63 -3.18 13.31
C ALA A 94 -10.55 -2.48 12.47
N PHE A 95 -10.88 -1.36 11.81
CA PHE A 95 -9.96 -0.57 10.99
C PHE A 95 -9.58 0.79 11.61
N ASP A 96 -9.84 0.96 12.91
CA ASP A 96 -9.36 2.13 13.64
C ASP A 96 -7.82 2.18 13.66
N MET A 97 -7.30 3.36 14.02
CA MET A 97 -5.86 3.60 14.12
C MET A 97 -5.17 2.69 15.14
N THR A 98 -5.91 2.26 16.18
CA THR A 98 -5.43 1.24 17.13
C THR A 98 -5.95 -0.13 16.72
N GLN A 99 -5.04 -1.10 16.58
CA GLN A 99 -5.39 -2.48 16.28
C GLN A 99 -6.18 -3.11 17.44
N ASN A 100 -7.29 -3.76 17.11
CA ASN A 100 -8.03 -4.65 17.99
C ASN A 100 -7.64 -6.11 17.72
N GLU A 101 -8.06 -6.99 18.63
CA GLU A 101 -7.83 -8.45 18.54
C GLU A 101 -8.33 -9.08 17.23
N ILE A 102 -9.36 -8.47 16.63
CA ILE A 102 -9.99 -8.96 15.41
C ILE A 102 -9.52 -8.23 14.15
N SER A 103 -8.76 -7.13 14.28
CA SER A 103 -8.37 -6.27 13.15
C SER A 103 -7.64 -7.03 12.06
N ALA A 104 -6.73 -7.93 12.43
CA ALA A 104 -6.01 -8.79 11.50
C ALA A 104 -6.94 -9.78 10.78
N GLN A 105 -7.91 -10.34 11.51
CA GLN A 105 -8.88 -11.28 10.95
C GLN A 105 -9.82 -10.58 9.96
N ILE A 106 -10.38 -9.43 10.33
CA ILE A 106 -11.25 -8.64 9.45
C ILE A 106 -10.49 -8.14 8.23
N LEU A 107 -9.22 -7.72 8.38
CA LEU A 107 -8.37 -7.37 7.24
C LEU A 107 -8.16 -8.56 6.30
N SER A 108 -7.94 -9.77 6.83
CA SER A 108 -7.81 -10.97 6.00
C SER A 108 -9.07 -11.29 5.22
N ILE A 109 -10.26 -11.11 5.82
CA ILE A 109 -11.56 -11.31 5.17
C ILE A 109 -11.76 -10.25 4.08
N PHE A 110 -11.40 -8.99 4.36
CA PHE A 110 -11.47 -7.92 3.37
C PHE A 110 -10.56 -8.20 2.17
N ILE A 111 -9.30 -8.61 2.40
CA ILE A 111 -8.38 -8.98 1.32
C ILE A 111 -8.94 -10.17 0.52
N ALA A 112 -9.50 -11.17 1.18
CA ALA A 112 -10.14 -12.31 0.52
C ALA A 112 -11.33 -11.86 -0.35
N HIS A 113 -12.21 -11.00 0.17
CA HIS A 113 -13.33 -10.43 -0.60
C HIS A 113 -12.83 -9.66 -1.83
N MET A 114 -11.82 -8.81 -1.67
CA MET A 114 -11.24 -8.05 -2.78
C MET A 114 -10.61 -8.95 -3.84
N CYS A 115 -9.91 -10.02 -3.44
CA CYS A 115 -9.23 -10.92 -4.37
C CYS A 115 -10.15 -11.95 -5.02
N PHE A 116 -11.10 -12.52 -4.27
CA PHE A 116 -11.93 -13.63 -4.76
C PHE A 116 -13.29 -13.18 -5.29
N SER A 117 -13.91 -12.16 -4.68
CA SER A 117 -15.22 -11.65 -5.14
C SER A 117 -15.07 -10.61 -6.23
N ILE A 118 -14.08 -9.71 -6.12
CA ILE A 118 -13.83 -8.63 -7.09
C ILE A 118 -12.74 -9.00 -8.10
N ASN A 119 -12.14 -10.21 -7.99
CA ASN A 119 -11.09 -10.73 -8.88
C ASN A 119 -9.86 -9.81 -8.99
N LEU A 120 -9.49 -9.14 -7.90
CA LEU A 120 -8.28 -8.33 -7.87
C LEU A 120 -7.04 -9.20 -7.67
N GLY A 121 -6.02 -8.98 -8.49
CA GLY A 121 -4.79 -9.77 -8.44
C GLY A 121 -3.96 -9.58 -7.16
N LYS A 122 -2.97 -10.45 -6.98
CA LYS A 122 -2.04 -10.48 -5.84
C LYS A 122 -1.43 -9.11 -5.50
N SER A 123 -1.10 -8.31 -6.51
CA SER A 123 -0.54 -6.96 -6.31
C SER A 123 -1.47 -6.06 -5.49
N THR A 124 -2.79 -6.22 -5.63
CA THR A 124 -3.77 -5.45 -4.85
C THR A 124 -3.83 -5.92 -3.40
N ALA A 125 -3.76 -7.23 -3.14
CA ALA A 125 -3.70 -7.76 -1.78
C ALA A 125 -2.48 -7.21 -1.02
N GLU A 126 -1.32 -7.22 -1.66
CA GLU A 126 -0.08 -6.67 -1.09
C GLU A 126 -0.18 -5.16 -0.84
N GLN A 127 -0.83 -4.42 -1.75
CA GLN A 127 -1.08 -2.99 -1.56
C GLN A 127 -2.01 -2.72 -0.38
N ILE A 128 -3.08 -3.49 -0.21
CA ILE A 128 -4.01 -3.37 0.92
C ILE A 128 -3.27 -3.66 2.22
N HIS A 129 -2.57 -4.79 2.29
CA HIS A 129 -1.81 -5.16 3.48
C HIS A 129 -0.75 -4.11 3.85
N ALA A 130 -0.01 -3.59 2.86
CA ALA A 130 0.98 -2.54 3.09
C ALA A 130 0.33 -1.20 3.50
N ALA A 131 -0.83 -0.86 2.95
CA ALA A 131 -1.58 0.33 3.33
C ALA A 131 -2.02 0.29 4.79
N PHE A 132 -2.61 -0.82 5.24
CA PHE A 132 -3.03 -1.01 6.63
C PHE A 132 -1.84 -1.08 7.59
N LYS A 133 -0.75 -1.74 7.19
CA LYS A 133 0.49 -1.74 7.98
C LYS A 133 1.07 -0.32 8.14
N TRP A 134 1.05 0.48 7.08
CA TRP A 134 1.49 1.88 7.13
C TRP A 134 0.56 2.73 8.01
N TRP A 135 -0.76 2.52 7.91
CA TRP A 135 -1.76 3.23 8.70
C TRP A 135 -1.60 2.98 10.20
N TRP A 136 -1.39 1.73 10.61
CA TRP A 136 -1.18 1.36 12.02
C TRP A 136 0.23 1.66 12.55
N SER A 137 1.15 2.07 11.69
CA SER A 137 2.51 2.46 12.07
C SER A 137 2.66 3.98 12.25
N GLN A 138 1.61 4.76 12.00
CA GLN A 138 1.55 6.19 12.29
C GLN A 138 1.28 6.45 13.76
#